data_AF-A0A917X2K9-F1
#
_entry.id   AF-A0A917X2K9-F1
#
_cell.length_a   1.000
_cell.length_b   1.000
_cell.length_c   1.000
_cell.angle_alpha   90.00
_cell.angle_beta   90.00
_cell.angle_gamma   90.00
#
_symmetry.space_group_name_H-M   'P 1'
#
loop_
_entity.id
_entity.type
_entity.pdbx_description
1 polymer ?
#
loop_
_entity_poly.entity_id
_entity_poly.type
_entity_poly.pdbx_seq_one_letter_code
_entity_poly.pdbx_strand_id
1 'polypeptide(L)'
;MARYRLREHAKQNWSQLAAVHVRYHGQFAYVTGELADGDQMPLMRLRYGGSAHRWGTAIYVASTNSYENQIWLSGSTEEAFDFVCHIHVGPIAP
;
A
#
# COMPACT_ATOMS: atom_id res chain seq x y z
N MET A 1 14.58 -5.35 -1.94
CA MET A 1 14.60 -4.92 -0.52
C MET A 1 13.24 -4.37 -0.08
N ALA A 2 12.69 -3.31 -0.69
CA ALA A 2 11.41 -2.70 -0.27
C ALA A 2 10.22 -3.68 -0.16
N ARG A 3 10.05 -4.59 -1.14
CA ARG A 3 8.96 -5.60 -1.11
C ARG A 3 9.00 -6.51 0.13
N TYR A 4 10.19 -6.89 0.60
CA TYR A 4 10.31 -7.78 1.75
C TYR A 4 9.94 -7.05 3.04
N ARG A 5 10.43 -5.82 3.20
CA ARG A 5 10.10 -4.98 4.36
C ARG A 5 8.61 -4.68 4.46
N LEU A 6 7.98 -4.33 3.33
CA LEU A 6 6.54 -4.03 3.29
C LEU A 6 5.68 -5.24 3.70
N ARG A 7 6.06 -6.44 3.26
CA ARG A 7 5.35 -7.68 3.60
C ARG A 7 5.50 -8.04 5.07
N GLU A 8 6.70 -7.93 5.61
CA GLU A 8 6.94 -8.21 7.03
C GLU A 8 6.27 -7.17 7.93
N HIS A 9 6.30 -5.89 7.54
CA HIS A 9 5.60 -4.80 8.23
C HIS A 9 4.08 -5.00 8.25
N ALA A 10 3.49 -5.41 7.12
CA ALA A 10 2.07 -5.72 7.04
C ALA A 10 1.67 -6.88 7.96
N LYS A 11 2.45 -7.97 8.00
CA LYS A 11 2.17 -9.08 8.91
C LYS A 11 2.22 -8.69 10.39
N GLN A 12 3.13 -7.77 10.76
CA GLN A 12 3.32 -7.33 12.14
C GLN A 12 2.22 -6.38 12.60
N ASN A 13 1.76 -5.48 11.73
CA ASN A 13 0.87 -4.38 12.12
C ASN A 13 -0.59 -4.54 11.62
N TRP A 14 -0.83 -5.43 10.66
CA TRP A 14 -2.11 -5.59 9.96
C TRP A 14 -2.47 -7.08 9.81
N SER A 15 -2.80 -7.74 10.93
CA SER A 15 -3.18 -9.17 10.96
C SER A 15 -4.40 -9.52 10.12
N GLN A 16 -5.23 -8.53 9.77
CA GLN A 16 -6.39 -8.66 8.88
C GLN A 16 -5.98 -8.94 7.42
N LEU A 17 -4.75 -8.59 7.05
CA LEU A 17 -4.19 -8.86 5.72
C LEU A 17 -3.48 -10.22 5.72
N ALA A 18 -4.05 -11.19 4.99
CA ALA A 18 -3.43 -12.48 4.75
C ALA A 18 -2.15 -12.36 3.90
N ALA A 19 -2.15 -11.43 2.93
CA ALA A 19 -0.99 -11.16 2.09
C ALA A 19 -0.95 -9.72 1.56
N VAL A 20 0.26 -9.29 1.17
CA VAL A 20 0.47 -8.05 0.40
C VAL A 20 1.15 -8.37 -0.92
N HIS A 21 0.47 -8.01 -1.99
CA HIS A 21 0.90 -8.20 -3.37
C HIS A 21 1.41 -6.88 -3.93
N VAL A 22 2.57 -6.94 -4.60
CA VAL A 22 3.18 -5.78 -5.25
C VAL A 22 3.44 -6.13 -6.71
N ARG A 23 2.73 -5.44 -7.61
CA ARG A 23 2.87 -5.59 -9.07
C ARG A 23 3.54 -4.37 -9.68
N TYR A 24 4.59 -4.57 -10.46
CA TYR A 24 5.28 -3.48 -11.15
C TYR A 24 4.77 -3.31 -12.58
N HIS A 25 4.61 -2.05 -13.01
CA HIS A 25 4.26 -1.71 -14.38
C HIS A 25 4.87 -0.34 -14.74
N GLY A 26 5.91 -0.36 -15.57
CA GLY A 26 6.67 0.85 -15.92
C GLY A 26 7.27 1.52 -14.68
N GLN A 27 6.99 2.81 -14.49
CA GLN A 27 7.43 3.59 -13.32
C GLN A 27 6.57 3.36 -12.07
N PHE A 28 5.57 2.49 -12.13
CA PHE A 28 4.60 2.31 -11.05
C PHE A 28 4.73 0.94 -10.37
N ALA A 29 4.46 0.92 -9.07
CA ALA A 29 4.21 -0.29 -8.29
C ALA A 29 2.81 -0.21 -7.68
N TYR A 30 2.00 -1.23 -7.91
CA TYR A 30 0.64 -1.35 -7.42
C TYR A 30 0.64 -2.28 -6.21
N VAL A 31 0.12 -1.80 -5.09
CA VAL A 31 0.03 -2.53 -3.83
C VAL A 31 -1.42 -2.92 -3.59
N THR A 32 -1.63 -4.21 -3.39
CA THR A 32 -2.94 -4.82 -3.13
C THR A 32 -2.84 -5.62 -1.83
N GLY A 33 -3.79 -5.42 -0.93
CA GLY A 33 -3.98 -6.25 0.25
C GLY A 33 -4.92 -7.41 -0.08
N GLU A 34 -4.60 -8.59 0.45
CA GLU A 34 -5.48 -9.75 0.44
C GLU A 34 -6.00 -9.96 1.86
N LEU A 35 -7.31 -10.00 2.03
CA LEU A 35 -7.99 -10.25 3.30
C LEU A 35 -8.00 -11.76 3.62
N ALA A 36 -8.34 -12.10 4.87
CA ALA A 36 -8.35 -13.49 5.34
C ALA A 36 -9.36 -14.39 4.61
N ASP A 37 -10.40 -13.82 4.00
CA ASP A 37 -11.38 -14.50 3.16
C ASP A 37 -10.92 -14.68 1.69
N GLY A 38 -9.75 -14.13 1.33
CA GLY A 38 -9.19 -14.16 -0.02
C GLY A 38 -9.57 -12.96 -0.88
N ASP A 39 -10.36 -12.01 -0.36
CA ASP A 39 -10.73 -10.82 -1.11
C ASP A 39 -9.52 -9.90 -1.32
N GLN A 40 -9.36 -9.43 -2.56
CA GLN A 40 -8.26 -8.55 -2.94
C GLN A 40 -8.73 -7.11 -3.06
N MET A 41 -8.13 -6.24 -2.24
CA MET A 41 -8.41 -4.82 -2.22
C MET A 41 -7.17 -4.03 -2.67
N PRO A 42 -7.26 -3.26 -3.77
CA PRO A 42 -6.21 -2.31 -4.11
C PRO A 42 -6.06 -1.27 -2.99
N LEU A 43 -4.83 -1.04 -2.55
CA LEU A 43 -4.54 -0.14 -1.43
C LEU A 43 -3.91 1.16 -1.92
N MET A 44 -2.77 1.05 -2.60
CA MET A 44 -2.02 2.22 -3.06
C MET A 44 -1.21 1.93 -4.32
N ARG A 45 -0.86 3.00 -5.03
CA ARG A 45 0.07 2.98 -6.15
C ARG A 45 1.27 3.86 -5.82
N LEU A 46 2.45 3.26 -5.88
CA LEU A 46 3.72 3.95 -5.77
C LEU A 46 4.22 4.33 -7.15
N ARG A 47 4.79 5.52 -7.31
CA ARG A 47 5.53 5.95 -8.51
C ARG A 47 6.99 6.13 -8.17
N TYR A 48 7.85 5.47 -8.91
CA TYR A 48 9.29 5.64 -8.80
C TYR A 48 9.70 7.05 -9.25
N GLY A 49 10.21 7.86 -8.33
CA GLY A 49 10.62 9.24 -8.56
C GLY A 49 12.09 9.42 -8.93
N GLY A 50 12.79 8.35 -9.37
CA GLY A 50 14.20 8.42 -9.76
C GLY A 50 15.20 8.33 -8.61
N SER A 51 14.75 8.05 -7.38
CA SER A 51 15.62 7.72 -6.24
C SER A 51 14.96 6.62 -5.40
N ALA A 52 15.77 5.71 -4.85
CA ALA A 52 15.29 4.62 -3.99
C ALA A 52 14.51 5.10 -2.75
N HIS A 53 14.70 6.36 -2.35
CA HIS A 53 14.06 6.99 -1.19
C HIS A 53 12.91 7.93 -1.55
N ARG A 54 12.59 8.11 -2.84
CA ARG A 54 11.52 9.02 -3.29
C ARG A 54 10.51 8.24 -4.12
N TRP A 55 9.44 7.84 -3.45
CA TRP A 55 8.26 7.25 -4.09
C TRP A 55 7.10 8.23 -3.94
N GLY A 56 6.43 8.55 -5.04
CA GLY A 56 5.15 9.25 -4.97
C GLY A 56 4.07 8.23 -4.63
N THR A 57 3.16 8.53 -3.70
CA THR A 57 2.10 7.61 -3.29
C THR A 57 0.76 8.11 -3.80
N ALA A 58 -0.11 7.20 -4.24
CA ALA A 58 -1.49 7.50 -4.56
C ALA A 58 -2.39 6.47 -3.89
N ILE A 59 -3.41 6.94 -3.19
CA ILE A 59 -4.37 6.10 -2.48
C ILE A 59 -5.41 5.59 -3.49
N TYR A 60 -5.89 4.36 -3.30
CA TYR A 60 -6.97 3.83 -4.10
C TYR A 60 -8.32 4.39 -3.62
N VAL A 61 -9.16 4.83 -4.55
CA VAL A 61 -10.50 5.36 -4.27
C VAL A 61 -11.53 4.36 -4.79
N ALA A 62 -12.16 3.64 -3.87
CA ALA A 62 -13.12 2.59 -4.21
C ALA A 62 -14.36 3.14 -4.94
N SER A 63 -14.83 4.34 -4.61
CA SER A 63 -16.03 4.94 -5.22
C SER A 63 -15.85 5.27 -6.71
N THR A 64 -14.62 5.53 -7.16
CA THR A 64 -14.31 5.87 -8.56
C THR A 64 -13.48 4.78 -9.25
N ASN A 65 -13.14 3.70 -8.56
CA ASN A 65 -12.24 2.64 -9.03
C ASN A 65 -10.95 3.21 -9.66
N SER A 66 -10.35 4.21 -8.99
CA SER A 66 -9.19 4.93 -9.49
C SER A 66 -8.17 5.17 -8.38
N TYR A 67 -6.99 5.65 -8.76
CA TYR A 67 -6.03 6.15 -7.78
C TYR A 67 -6.12 7.67 -7.71
N GLU A 68 -5.99 8.23 -6.52
CA GLU A 68 -5.91 9.69 -6.36
C GLU A 68 -4.75 10.29 -7.18
N ASN A 69 -4.82 11.60 -7.39
CA ASN A 69 -3.67 12.35 -7.83
C ASN A 69 -2.53 12.15 -6.83
N GLN A 70 -1.31 12.05 -7.35
CA GLN A 70 -0.12 11.71 -6.57
C GLN A 70 0.01 12.61 -5.33
N ILE A 71 -0.07 12.00 -4.15
CA ILE A 71 0.26 12.63 -2.87
C ILE A 71 1.74 12.33 -2.60
N TRP A 72 2.54 13.37 -2.50
CA TRP A 72 3.91 13.23 -2.02
C TRP A 72 3.88 13.15 -0.50
N LEU A 73 3.70 11.94 0.03
CA LEU A 73 3.92 11.68 1.44
C LEU A 73 5.43 11.78 1.70
N SER A 74 5.85 12.75 2.52
CA SER A 74 7.23 12.85 2.99
C SER A 74 7.44 11.78 4.07
N GLY A 75 7.79 10.56 3.66
CA GLY A 75 7.97 9.43 4.57
C GLY A 75 8.47 8.17 3.86
N SER A 76 8.69 7.12 4.64
CA SER A 76 9.00 5.78 4.15
C SER A 76 7.80 5.14 3.45
N THR A 77 8.04 4.06 2.68
CA THR A 77 6.93 3.32 2.04
C THR A 77 6.04 2.65 3.08
N GLU A 78 6.61 2.27 4.22
CA GLU A 78 5.95 1.66 5.36
C GLU A 78 4.99 2.63 6.06
N GLU A 79 5.41 3.87 6.33
CA GLU A 79 4.52 4.91 6.90
C GLU A 79 3.35 5.23 5.96
N ALA A 80 3.62 5.31 4.65
CA ALA A 80 2.58 5.51 3.66
C ALA A 80 1.59 4.33 3.61
N PHE A 81 2.09 3.10 3.77
CA PHE A 81 1.26 1.91 3.83
C PHE A 81 0.37 1.88 5.07
N ASP A 82 0.91 2.21 6.25
CA ASP A 82 0.11 2.26 7.49
C ASP A 82 -1.02 3.27 7.40
N PHE A 83 -0.74 4.45 6.84
CA PHE A 83 -1.77 5.47 6.61
C PHE A 83 -2.90 4.95 5.70
N VAL A 84 -2.54 4.31 4.59
CA VAL A 84 -3.50 3.73 3.64
C VAL A 84 -4.32 2.62 4.29
N CYS A 85 -3.68 1.71 5.02
CA CYS A 85 -4.37 0.62 5.71
C CYS A 85 -5.32 1.15 6.79
N HIS A 86 -4.99 2.25 7.47
CA HIS A 86 -5.89 2.87 8.44
C HIS A 86 -7.19 3.39 7.81
N ILE A 87 -7.10 3.90 6.58
CA ILE A 87 -8.26 4.39 5.81
C ILE A 87 -9.12 3.23 5.29
N HIS A 88 -8.49 2.16 4.80
CA HIS A 88 -9.19 1.10 4.06
C HIS A 88 -9.57 -0.13 4.87
N VAL A 89 -8.76 -0.50 5.86
CA VAL A 89 -8.90 -1.74 6.63
C VAL A 89 -9.38 -1.44 8.06
N GLY A 90 -8.97 -0.29 8.60
CA GLY A 90 -9.22 0.08 9.99
C GLY A 90 -8.25 -0.64 10.95
N PRO A 91 -7.88 -0.02 12.08
CA PRO A 91 -6.96 -0.62 13.04
C PRO A 91 -7.53 -1.93 13.60
N ILE A 92 -6.64 -2.78 14.12
CA ILE A 92 -7.04 -3.95 14.92
C ILE A 92 -7.95 -3.44 16.04
N ALA A 93 -9.23 -3.83 16.03
CA ALA A 93 -10.10 -3.61 17.18
C ALA A 93 -9.61 -4.52 18.33
N PRO A 94 -9.42 -4.00 19.56
CA PRO A 94 -8.97 -4.77 20.71
C PRO A 94 -9.97 -5.87 21.11
#